data_AF-A0A328S5Z2-F1
#
_entry.id   AF-A0A328S5Z2-F1
#
_cell.length_a   1.000
_cell.length_b   1.000
_cell.length_c   1.000
_cell.angle_alpha   90.00
_cell.angle_beta   90.00
_cell.angle_gamma   90.00
#
_symmetry.space_group_name_H-M   'P 1'
#
loop_
_entity.id
_entity.type
_entity.pdbx_description
1 polymer ?
#
loop_
_entity_poly.entity_id
_entity_poly.type
_entity_poly.pdbx_seq_one_letter_code
_entity_poly.pdbx_strand_id
1 'polypeptide(L)'
;MTMIHDSALGSYQEIITARATDKKIKAKSQDGGVVSALLVYALEENIIDGCLVASHGREPLTTETMVATTKKDILNASGTKYTLCPNLSLMKEATRSYGLEKLAVVGTPCHVMGLRKMQAYPMG
;
A
#
# COMPACT_ATOMS: atom_id res chain seq x y z
N MET A 1 -16.02 12.43 16.21
CA MET A 1 -15.15 11.37 16.73
C MET A 1 -13.88 12.03 17.25
N THR A 2 -13.46 11.77 18.49
CA THR A 2 -12.33 12.46 19.13
C THR A 2 -11.01 11.80 18.72
N MET A 3 -9.97 12.60 18.44
CA MET A 3 -8.62 12.10 18.19
C MET A 3 -7.94 11.68 19.49
N ILE A 4 -7.34 10.51 19.51
CA ILE A 4 -6.54 9.98 20.63
C ILE A 4 -5.06 10.16 20.28
N HIS A 5 -4.26 10.60 21.26
CA HIS A 5 -2.81 10.75 21.14
C HIS A 5 -2.10 9.82 22.12
N ASP A 6 -1.41 8.81 21.60
CA ASP A 6 -0.65 7.83 22.37
C ASP A 6 0.86 7.99 22.08
N SER A 7 1.69 7.85 23.10
CA SER A 7 3.14 8.06 23.00
C SER A 7 3.88 6.97 22.22
N ALA A 8 3.34 5.75 22.17
CA ALA A 8 3.93 4.61 21.49
C ALA A 8 3.26 4.32 20.14
N LEU A 9 1.93 4.49 20.05
CA LEU A 9 1.13 4.16 18.86
C LEU A 9 0.85 5.36 17.95
N GLY A 10 1.11 6.58 18.43
CA GLY A 10 0.84 7.82 17.69
C GLY A 10 -0.62 8.26 17.78
N SER A 11 -1.07 9.01 16.77
CA SER A 11 -2.41 9.60 16.75
C SER A 11 -3.40 8.76 15.94
N TYR A 12 -4.56 8.41 16.51
CA TYR A 12 -5.59 7.58 15.88
C TYR A 12 -7.00 7.94 16.38
N GLN A 13 -8.04 7.46 15.70
CA GLN A 13 -9.44 7.63 16.13
C GLN A 13 -9.98 6.38 16.84
N GLU A 14 -9.64 5.20 16.33
CA GLU A 14 -10.07 3.92 16.87
C GLU A 14 -9.05 2.82 16.51
N ILE A 15 -8.96 1.78 17.33
CA ILE A 15 -8.20 0.55 17.04
C ILE A 15 -9.18 -0.61 17.09
N ILE A 16 -9.29 -1.32 15.98
CA ILE A 16 -10.18 -2.48 15.84
C ILE A 16 -9.41 -3.69 15.29
N THR A 17 -9.92 -4.88 15.57
CA THR A 17 -9.46 -6.11 14.92
C THR A 17 -10.37 -6.39 13.72
N ALA A 18 -9.79 -6.50 12.52
CA ALA A 18 -10.54 -6.67 11.29
C ALA A 18 -9.97 -7.79 10.41
N ARG A 19 -10.83 -8.36 9.56
CA ARG A 19 -10.47 -9.36 8.56
C ARG A 19 -11.34 -9.19 7.32
N ALA A 20 -10.75 -9.38 6.14
CA ALA A 20 -11.42 -9.35 4.86
C ALA A 20 -12.50 -10.45 4.76
N THR A 21 -13.67 -10.08 4.25
CA THR A 21 -14.79 -10.99 4.00
C THR A 21 -14.65 -11.72 2.66
N ASP A 22 -13.97 -11.11 1.68
CA ASP A 22 -13.66 -11.74 0.39
C ASP A 22 -12.69 -12.92 0.59
N LYS A 23 -13.19 -14.13 0.28
CA LYS A 23 -12.44 -15.38 0.40
C LYS A 23 -11.17 -15.41 -0.46
N LYS A 24 -11.17 -14.76 -1.63
CA LYS A 24 -10.01 -14.70 -2.54
C LYS A 24 -8.90 -13.84 -1.95
N ILE A 25 -9.27 -12.69 -1.36
CA ILE A 25 -8.31 -11.83 -0.65
C ILE A 25 -7.72 -12.59 0.53
N LYS A 26 -8.57 -13.18 1.36
CA LYS A 26 -8.16 -13.93 2.54
C LYS A 26 -7.20 -15.07 2.20
N ALA A 27 -7.45 -15.82 1.13
CA ALA A 27 -6.63 -16.96 0.74
C ALA A 27 -5.17 -16.61 0.38
N LYS A 28 -4.91 -15.38 -0.06
CA LYS A 28 -3.56 -14.92 -0.43
C LYS A 28 -2.93 -13.94 0.56
N SER A 29 -3.64 -13.59 1.62
CA SER A 29 -3.21 -12.57 2.59
C SER A 29 -2.28 -13.17 3.65
N GLN A 30 -1.38 -12.34 4.19
CA GLN A 30 -0.55 -12.73 5.33
C GLN A 30 -1.40 -12.98 6.58
N ASP A 31 -2.25 -12.01 6.91
CA ASP A 31 -3.02 -11.97 8.16
C ASP A 31 -4.53 -11.85 7.89
N GLY A 32 -5.14 -10.73 8.31
CA GLY A 32 -6.54 -10.41 8.06
C GLY A 32 -6.85 -9.98 6.62
N GLY A 33 -5.85 -9.68 5.79
CA GLY A 33 -6.06 -9.20 4.42
C GLY A 33 -6.59 -7.78 4.31
N VAL A 34 -6.46 -6.98 5.38
CA VAL A 34 -6.99 -5.62 5.48
C VAL A 34 -6.43 -4.70 4.40
N VAL A 35 -5.11 -4.72 4.18
CA VAL A 35 -4.44 -3.87 3.17
C VAL A 35 -4.99 -4.16 1.77
N SER A 36 -5.00 -5.43 1.35
CA SER A 36 -5.51 -5.83 0.04
C SER A 36 -7.00 -5.51 -0.11
N ALA A 37 -7.81 -5.70 0.95
CA ALA A 37 -9.23 -5.36 0.92
C ALA A 37 -9.47 -3.85 0.75
N LEU A 38 -8.75 -3.01 1.50
CA LEU A 38 -8.86 -1.55 1.39
C LEU A 38 -8.44 -1.05 0.00
N LEU A 39 -7.33 -1.58 -0.55
CA LEU A 39 -6.89 -1.19 -1.90
C LEU A 39 -7.86 -1.62 -2.99
N VAL A 40 -8.35 -2.87 -2.93
CA VAL A 40 -9.31 -3.37 -3.93
C VAL A 40 -10.59 -2.56 -3.88
N TYR A 41 -11.12 -2.30 -2.68
CA TYR A 41 -12.30 -1.46 -2.51
C TYR A 41 -12.07 -0.04 -3.03
N ALA A 42 -10.95 0.60 -2.64
CA ALA A 42 -10.64 1.96 -3.08
C ALA A 42 -10.48 2.07 -4.61
N LEU A 43 -9.95 1.04 -5.26
CA LEU A 43 -9.83 0.97 -6.71
C LEU A 43 -11.18 0.77 -7.39
N GLU A 44 -12.00 -0.18 -6.90
CA GLU A 44 -13.35 -0.46 -7.43
C GLU A 44 -14.28 0.75 -7.28
N GLU A 45 -14.14 1.52 -6.20
CA GLU A 45 -14.90 2.75 -5.93
C GLU A 45 -14.26 4.02 -6.53
N ASN A 46 -13.19 3.91 -7.32
CA ASN A 46 -12.50 5.04 -7.95
C ASN A 46 -11.98 6.13 -6.97
N ILE A 47 -11.73 5.75 -5.71
CA ILE A 47 -11.04 6.56 -4.70
C ILE A 47 -9.56 6.67 -5.07
N ILE A 48 -9.00 5.59 -5.61
CA ILE A 48 -7.66 5.54 -6.20
C ILE A 48 -7.75 5.06 -7.65
N ASP A 49 -6.78 5.42 -8.47
CA ASP A 49 -6.61 4.91 -9.84
C ASP A 49 -5.40 3.95 -9.96
N GLY A 50 -4.58 3.87 -8.92
CA GLY A 50 -3.56 2.84 -8.77
C GLY A 50 -2.87 2.89 -7.41
N CYS A 51 -2.00 1.92 -7.16
CA CYS A 51 -1.22 1.86 -5.93
C CYS A 51 0.19 1.32 -6.13
N LEU A 52 1.14 1.82 -5.33
CA LEU A 52 2.48 1.26 -5.20
C LEU A 52 2.50 0.15 -4.14
N VAL A 53 2.88 -1.05 -4.56
CA VAL A 53 2.92 -2.26 -3.72
C VAL A 53 4.23 -3.02 -3.91
N ALA A 54 4.59 -3.84 -2.92
CA ALA A 54 5.75 -4.74 -3.02
C ALA A 54 5.32 -6.08 -3.63
N SER A 55 5.80 -6.36 -4.84
CA SER A 55 5.62 -7.63 -5.53
C SER A 55 6.81 -8.56 -5.32
N HIS A 56 6.64 -9.84 -5.64
CA HIS A 56 7.75 -10.77 -5.79
C HIS A 56 8.59 -10.36 -6.99
N GLY A 57 9.92 -10.35 -6.82
CA GLY A 57 10.86 -10.15 -7.90
C GLY A 57 11.06 -11.42 -8.74
N ARG A 58 12.01 -11.35 -9.67
CA ARG A 58 12.32 -12.45 -10.61
C ARG A 58 12.97 -13.65 -9.94
N GLU A 59 13.78 -13.41 -8.92
CA GLU A 59 14.49 -14.44 -8.19
C GLU A 59 13.76 -14.78 -6.88
N PRO A 60 13.87 -16.03 -6.38
CA PRO A 60 13.31 -16.40 -5.08
C PRO A 60 13.75 -15.43 -3.97
N LEU A 61 12.81 -15.04 -3.10
CA LEU A 61 13.04 -14.13 -1.96
C LEU A 61 13.50 -12.71 -2.33
N THR A 62 13.38 -12.32 -3.60
CA THR A 62 13.55 -10.92 -4.02
C THR A 62 12.21 -10.21 -4.16
N THR A 63 12.24 -8.89 -4.14
CA THR A 63 11.06 -8.04 -4.31
C THR A 63 11.30 -6.97 -5.35
N GLU A 64 10.21 -6.52 -5.95
CA GLU A 64 10.17 -5.36 -6.82
C GLU A 64 8.98 -4.46 -6.49
N THR A 65 9.18 -3.15 -6.67
CA THR A 65 8.08 -2.20 -6.59
C THR A 65 7.21 -2.34 -7.82
N MET A 66 5.90 -2.46 -7.64
CA MET A 66 4.92 -2.59 -8.72
C MET A 66 3.91 -1.46 -8.63
N VAL A 67 3.59 -0.86 -9.79
CA VAL A 67 2.40 -0.03 -9.97
C VAL A 67 1.23 -0.96 -10.27
N ALA A 68 0.33 -1.14 -9.32
CA ALA A 68 -0.85 -1.99 -9.46
C ALA A 68 -2.08 -1.14 -9.77
N THR A 69 -2.73 -1.41 -10.90
CA THR A 69 -3.94 -0.71 -11.38
C THR A 69 -5.15 -1.66 -11.52
N THR A 70 -4.98 -2.93 -11.15
CA THR A 70 -6.06 -3.92 -11.16
C THR A 70 -6.13 -4.68 -9.83
N LYS A 71 -7.33 -5.20 -9.51
CA LYS A 71 -7.52 -6.14 -8.39
C LYS A 71 -6.58 -7.34 -8.46
N LYS A 72 -6.29 -7.83 -9.68
CA LYS A 72 -5.39 -8.96 -9.89
C LYS A 72 -3.96 -8.62 -9.47
N ASP A 73 -3.48 -7.43 -9.82
CA ASP A 73 -2.12 -6.97 -9.47
C ASP A 73 -1.98 -6.82 -7.95
N ILE A 74 -2.96 -6.18 -7.30
CA ILE A 74 -3.02 -6.03 -5.84
C ILE A 74 -2.96 -7.41 -5.14
N LEU A 75 -3.72 -8.38 -5.65
CA LEU A 75 -3.75 -9.74 -5.12
C LEU A 75 -2.47 -10.55 -5.41
N ASN A 76 -1.70 -10.20 -6.43
CA ASN A 76 -0.42 -10.85 -6.71
C ASN A 76 0.69 -10.31 -5.82
N ALA A 77 0.58 -9.05 -5.40
CA ALA A 77 1.49 -8.42 -4.46
C ALA A 77 1.18 -8.74 -2.97
N SER A 78 0.10 -9.47 -2.67
CA SER A 78 -0.27 -9.78 -1.28
C SER A 78 0.73 -10.72 -0.58
N GLY A 79 0.70 -10.73 0.75
CA GLY A 79 1.65 -11.49 1.58
C GLY A 79 2.90 -10.68 1.92
N THR A 80 3.49 -10.95 3.08
CA THR A 80 4.68 -10.22 3.54
C THR A 80 5.93 -10.75 2.85
N LYS A 81 6.79 -9.85 2.40
CA LYS A 81 8.14 -10.18 1.92
C LYS A 81 9.13 -9.57 2.89
N TYR A 82 9.84 -10.40 3.63
CA TYR A 82 10.84 -9.98 4.61
C TYR A 82 12.19 -9.68 3.95
N THR A 83 12.17 -8.76 3.00
CA THR A 83 13.34 -8.26 2.27
C THR A 83 13.13 -6.79 1.90
N LEU A 84 14.16 -6.12 1.39
CA LEU A 84 14.11 -4.70 1.04
C LEU A 84 13.36 -4.49 -0.27
N CYS A 85 12.32 -3.65 -0.24
CA CYS A 85 11.61 -3.18 -1.42
C CYS A 85 11.47 -1.65 -1.37
N PRO A 86 12.13 -0.90 -2.27
CA PRO A 86 12.08 0.56 -2.26
C PRO A 86 10.77 1.06 -2.87
N ASN A 87 9.64 0.90 -2.16
CA ASN A 87 8.30 1.13 -2.72
C ASN A 87 8.05 2.54 -3.27
N LEU A 88 8.82 3.54 -2.83
CA LEU A 88 8.71 4.91 -3.32
C LEU A 88 9.51 5.18 -4.61
N SER A 89 10.33 4.24 -5.08
CA SER A 89 11.19 4.45 -6.26
C SER A 89 10.39 4.76 -7.52
N LEU A 90 9.18 4.20 -7.65
CA LEU A 90 8.30 4.39 -8.79
C LEU A 90 7.30 5.55 -8.63
N MET A 91 7.40 6.37 -7.58
CA MET A 91 6.45 7.47 -7.33
C MET A 91 6.31 8.42 -8.52
N LYS A 92 7.45 8.90 -9.07
CA LYS A 92 7.46 9.85 -10.20
C LYS A 92 7.01 9.19 -11.50
N GLU A 93 7.28 7.91 -11.68
CA GLU A 93 6.87 7.16 -12.87
C GLU A 93 5.37 6.88 -12.85
N ALA A 94 4.82 6.51 -11.69
CA ALA A 94 3.40 6.27 -11.49
C ALA A 94 2.54 7.49 -11.86
N THR A 95 2.97 8.71 -11.48
CA THR A 95 2.23 9.92 -11.84
C THR A 95 2.50 10.43 -13.26
N ARG A 96 3.58 9.98 -13.91
CA ARG A 96 3.97 10.45 -15.25
C ARG A 96 3.60 9.45 -16.33
N SER A 97 4.34 8.34 -16.40
CA SER A 97 4.18 7.34 -17.46
C SER A 97 2.87 6.59 -17.35
N TYR A 98 2.42 6.30 -16.12
CA TYR A 98 1.12 5.65 -15.87
C TYR A 98 -0.04 6.65 -15.77
N GLY A 99 0.25 7.96 -15.67
CA GLY A 99 -0.76 9.01 -15.62
C GLY A 99 -1.71 8.94 -14.42
N LEU A 100 -1.27 8.34 -13.29
CA LEU A 100 -2.10 8.19 -12.10
C LEU A 100 -2.22 9.52 -11.35
N GLU A 101 -3.45 9.92 -11.06
CA GLU A 101 -3.80 11.15 -10.33
C GLU A 101 -4.14 10.87 -8.86
N LYS A 102 -4.65 9.68 -8.55
CA LYS A 102 -5.10 9.26 -7.21
C LYS A 102 -4.33 8.02 -6.74
N LEU A 103 -3.05 8.22 -6.44
CA LEU A 103 -2.14 7.14 -6.09
C LEU A 103 -2.19 6.76 -4.59
N ALA A 104 -2.42 5.49 -4.30
CA ALA A 104 -2.15 4.91 -2.98
C ALA A 104 -0.73 4.36 -2.87
N VAL A 105 -0.19 4.29 -1.65
CA VAL A 105 1.12 3.70 -1.37
C VAL A 105 1.02 2.77 -0.17
N VAL A 106 1.49 1.54 -0.34
CA VAL A 106 1.69 0.59 0.78
C VAL A 106 3.16 0.58 1.14
N GLY A 107 3.47 0.60 2.43
CA GLY A 107 4.84 0.52 2.90
C GLY A 107 4.95 0.44 4.41
N THR A 108 6.17 0.16 4.86
CA THR A 108 6.55 0.20 6.28
C THR A 108 6.59 1.65 6.79
N PRO A 109 6.72 1.89 8.11
CA PRO A 109 6.71 3.24 8.66
C PRO A 109 7.73 4.19 8.01
N CYS A 110 8.92 3.72 7.64
CA CYS A 110 9.92 4.56 6.97
C CYS A 110 9.50 5.00 5.56
N HIS A 111 8.77 4.17 4.81
CA HIS A 111 8.17 4.59 3.55
C HIS A 111 7.09 5.66 3.77
N VAL A 112 6.25 5.52 4.80
CA VAL A 112 5.23 6.53 5.13
C VAL A 112 5.89 7.85 5.52
N MET A 113 6.96 7.82 6.33
CA MET A 113 7.73 9.02 6.67
C MET A 113 8.31 9.70 5.42
N GLY A 114 8.92 8.93 4.51
CA GLY A 114 9.43 9.43 3.24
C GLY A 114 8.34 10.07 2.37
N LEU A 115 7.18 9.41 2.26
CA LEU A 115 6.02 9.92 1.53
C LEU A 115 5.50 11.24 2.10
N ARG A 116 5.30 11.32 3.42
CA ARG A 116 4.83 12.55 4.08
C ARG A 116 5.84 13.69 3.94
N LYS A 117 7.15 13.39 4.00
CA LYS A 117 8.20 14.37 3.72
C LYS A 117 8.12 14.90 2.29
N MET A 118 7.92 14.03 1.29
CA MET A 118 7.75 14.44 -0.11
C MET A 118 6.51 15.32 -0.31
N GLN A 119 5.42 15.05 0.41
CA GLN A 119 4.21 15.87 0.34
C GLN A 119 4.41 17.27 0.94
N ALA A 120 5.11 17.36 2.08
CA ALA A 120 5.37 18.64 2.75
C ALA A 120 6.49 19.45 2.07
N TYR A 121 7.48 18.75 1.49
CA TYR A 121 8.67 19.34 0.85
C TYR A 121 8.87 18.69 -0.54
N PRO A 122 8.04 19.04 -1.53
CA PRO A 122 8.13 18.46 -2.86
C PRO A 122 9.42 18.94 -3.54
N MET A 123 10.41 18.05 -3.61
CA MET A 123 11.65 18.24 -4.38
C MET A 123 11.42 17.63 -5.76
N GLY A 124 11.27 18.47 -6.79
CA GLY A 124 10.96 18.08 -8.17
C GLY A 124 12.19 18.00 -9.07
#